data_AF-A0A2E9QPN3-F1
#
_entry.id   AF-A0A2E9QPN3-F1
#
_cell.length_a   1.000
_cell.length_b   1.000
_cell.length_c   1.000
_cell.angle_alpha   90.00
_cell.angle_beta   90.00
_cell.angle_gamma   90.00
#
_symmetry.space_group_name_H-M   'P 1'
#
loop_
_entity.id
_entity.type
_entity.pdbx_description
1 polymer ?
#
loop_
_entity_poly.entity_id
_entity_poly.type
_entity_poly.pdbx_seq_one_letter_code
_entity_poly.pdbx_strand_id
1 'polypeptide(L)'
;MSRASKIYDYAKYLWKFQEGICVVLLQDLGVAQDRIHWGKKLPGTHVMPDIMLGDTRTTPECVLFISHHNGDDAGRMKSWRDINEVFTLCHHTETIRLAHITFGSGIPAATTKAVYSLYDDVLDVPNRPNMKALMSCAQRWMPTLYQLDREDLPQQLRALLADCSVRELRAIRALRRWLRSFLRGSSDSLRPWRACLSPPSTRRLPERAVSGAFRKSIGILSLFPDEERQGLYALLEGKRVDVLPLARQFQLVTGTLRGLKLRSSALQQVWDALGREGIEALVSRAVEEIPALSTLRVQVTQLPLFADWLVWIAEHWEEICSPKRLDRWFEACFVSPLQPGAWDEKASEGVDWHWLFECLMYILKATKGSRHAMSYTRIARQCGAEGRIGRGARLRFSYYAQRKRDLPEDIRRSLTKFLAQELKQHCTSQQIREQVDKIVSFRVSGYIERMMNAQTFAPLYWLLEDTCERHGVCYVEQKDVAGFLSDTHPKRPCTTKLALLKKEGEGRVGVHSRTAHMGVVDKRKELCARGRTLRLREQDGHFVPQFEERLVLLLDGDWKRKDLELLHASGWSRIYRWDECERLIQEVWGDGSV
;
A
#
# COMPACT_ATOMS: atom_id res chain seq x y z
N MET A 1 -29.18 3.87 -3.46
CA MET A 1 -27.98 3.35 -2.75
C MET A 1 -28.37 2.92 -1.33
N SER A 2 -28.04 1.71 -0.90
CA SER A 2 -28.48 1.17 0.41
C SER A 2 -27.67 1.76 1.59
N ARG A 3 -28.30 1.86 2.77
CA ARG A 3 -27.73 2.36 4.04
C ARG A 3 -26.36 1.73 4.39
N ALA A 4 -26.11 0.50 3.92
CA ALA A 4 -24.87 -0.24 4.16
C ALA A 4 -23.66 0.22 3.32
N SER A 5 -23.87 0.89 2.16
CA SER A 5 -22.75 1.45 1.38
C SER A 5 -22.20 2.74 2.00
N LYS A 6 -23.01 3.44 2.82
CA LYS A 6 -22.60 4.69 3.49
C LYS A 6 -21.60 4.48 4.64
N ILE A 7 -21.55 3.27 5.23
CA ILE A 7 -20.73 3.02 6.43
C ILE A 7 -19.23 2.98 6.14
N TYR A 8 -18.82 2.46 4.97
CA TYR A 8 -17.40 2.43 4.58
C TYR A 8 -16.82 3.81 4.29
N ASP A 9 -17.67 4.77 3.95
CA ASP A 9 -17.27 6.13 3.71
C ASP A 9 -17.09 6.92 5.02
N TYR A 10 -17.84 6.65 6.10
CA TYR A 10 -17.74 7.45 7.35
C TYR A 10 -16.32 7.59 7.90
N ALA A 11 -15.52 6.52 7.85
CA ALA A 11 -14.11 6.52 8.22
C ALA A 11 -13.30 7.60 7.46
N LYS A 12 -13.57 7.76 6.16
CA LYS A 12 -12.94 8.73 5.26
C LYS A 12 -13.36 10.17 5.55
N TYR A 13 -14.47 10.40 6.26
CA TYR A 13 -14.99 11.74 6.55
C TYR A 13 -14.87 12.12 8.03
N LEU A 14 -14.29 11.28 8.90
CA LEU A 14 -14.04 11.63 10.30
C LEU A 14 -13.24 12.93 10.47
N TRP A 15 -12.39 13.24 9.48
CA TRP A 15 -11.65 14.51 9.44
C TRP A 15 -12.57 15.73 9.48
N LYS A 16 -13.79 15.66 8.93
CA LYS A 16 -14.75 16.79 8.93
C LYS A 16 -15.07 17.25 10.35
N PHE A 17 -15.29 16.28 11.25
CA PHE A 17 -15.46 16.58 12.67
C PHE A 17 -14.14 16.99 13.32
N GLN A 18 -13.07 16.22 13.14
CA GLN A 18 -11.83 16.35 13.89
C GLN A 18 -11.02 17.62 13.53
N GLU A 19 -10.91 17.93 12.26
CA GLU A 19 -10.30 19.18 11.79
C GLU A 19 -11.26 20.35 12.05
N GLY A 20 -12.55 20.17 11.74
CA GLY A 20 -13.55 21.22 11.89
C GLY A 20 -13.73 21.70 13.34
N ILE A 21 -13.71 20.78 14.32
CA ILE A 21 -13.81 21.17 15.74
C ILE A 21 -12.57 21.97 16.17
N CYS A 22 -11.38 21.66 15.64
CA CYS A 22 -10.19 22.45 15.92
C CYS A 22 -10.32 23.86 15.35
N VAL A 23 -10.83 24.00 14.11
CA VAL A 23 -11.10 25.31 13.48
C VAL A 23 -12.08 26.14 14.31
N VAL A 24 -13.21 25.56 14.72
CA VAL A 24 -14.20 26.24 15.58
C VAL A 24 -13.55 26.71 16.89
N LEU A 25 -12.78 25.84 17.54
CA LEU A 25 -12.13 26.18 18.81
C LEU A 25 -11.03 27.24 18.66
N LEU A 26 -10.33 27.29 17.53
CA LEU A 26 -9.36 28.34 17.21
C LEU A 26 -10.05 29.70 17.03
N GLN A 27 -11.18 29.73 16.32
CA GLN A 27 -12.01 30.93 16.18
C GLN A 27 -12.53 31.39 17.56
N ASP A 28 -13.00 30.47 18.40
CA ASP A 28 -13.45 30.76 19.77
C ASP A 28 -12.29 31.20 20.69
N LEU A 29 -11.04 30.96 20.30
CA LEU A 29 -9.85 31.47 20.98
C LEU A 29 -9.41 32.85 20.45
N GLY A 30 -10.14 33.43 19.51
CA GLY A 30 -9.88 34.75 18.95
C GLY A 30 -8.91 34.74 17.77
N VAL A 31 -8.60 33.57 17.19
CA VAL A 31 -7.82 33.52 15.94
C VAL A 31 -8.71 33.99 14.79
N ALA A 32 -8.30 35.05 14.11
CA ALA A 32 -9.03 35.63 12.99
C ALA A 32 -9.19 34.63 11.84
N GLN A 33 -10.34 34.67 11.16
CA GLN A 33 -10.75 33.69 10.14
C GLN A 33 -9.75 33.60 8.98
N ASP A 34 -9.26 34.75 8.54
CA ASP A 34 -8.29 34.93 7.46
C ASP A 34 -6.89 34.39 7.82
N ARG A 35 -6.59 34.24 9.11
CA ARG A 35 -5.37 33.60 9.61
C ARG A 35 -5.46 32.08 9.69
N ILE A 36 -6.63 31.47 9.48
CA ILE A 36 -6.84 30.01 9.55
C ILE A 36 -6.89 29.42 8.13
N HIS A 37 -5.80 28.78 7.71
CA HIS A 37 -5.69 28.14 6.41
C HIS A 37 -6.00 26.65 6.52
N TRP A 38 -7.29 26.28 6.44
CA TRP A 38 -7.76 24.90 6.57
C TRP A 38 -7.59 24.07 5.28
N GLY A 39 -6.74 23.05 5.33
CA GLY A 39 -6.50 22.11 4.24
C GLY A 39 -6.03 22.78 2.96
N LYS A 40 -5.29 23.88 3.09
CA LYS A 40 -4.68 24.60 1.98
C LYS A 40 -3.23 24.16 1.81
N LYS A 41 -2.80 24.05 0.55
CA LYS A 41 -1.41 23.73 0.21
C LYS A 41 -0.49 24.92 0.54
N LEU A 42 0.66 24.64 1.16
CA LEU A 42 1.74 25.59 1.37
C LEU A 42 2.42 25.92 0.02
N PRO A 43 2.41 27.18 -0.46
CA PRO A 43 3.03 27.54 -1.73
C PRO A 43 4.51 27.14 -1.79
N GLY A 44 4.98 26.73 -2.97
CA GLY A 44 6.37 26.27 -3.17
C GLY A 44 6.68 24.85 -2.69
N THR A 45 5.79 24.20 -1.93
CA THR A 45 6.02 22.84 -1.40
C THR A 45 4.98 21.84 -1.91
N HIS A 46 5.13 20.55 -1.59
CA HIS A 46 4.07 19.54 -1.76
C HIS A 46 3.23 19.33 -0.49
N VAL A 47 3.45 20.12 0.55
CA VAL A 47 2.82 19.96 1.86
C VAL A 47 1.41 20.55 1.83
N MET A 48 0.45 19.81 2.38
CA MET A 48 -0.92 20.25 2.57
C MET A 48 -1.30 19.88 4.00
N PRO A 49 -0.95 20.72 4.99
CA PRO A 49 -1.26 20.44 6.37
C PRO A 49 -2.76 20.46 6.61
N ASP A 50 -3.20 19.86 7.71
CA ASP A 50 -4.61 19.88 8.07
C ASP A 50 -5.03 21.31 8.43
N ILE A 51 -4.29 22.01 9.29
CA ILE A 51 -4.54 23.44 9.60
C ILE A 51 -3.21 24.20 9.70
N MET A 52 -3.10 25.34 9.00
CA MET A 52 -2.00 26.30 9.21
C MET A 52 -2.54 27.61 9.77
N LEU A 53 -1.77 28.24 10.65
CA LEU A 53 -2.07 29.55 11.23
C LEU A 53 -0.97 30.54 10.85
N GLY A 54 -1.38 31.74 10.46
CA GLY A 54 -0.48 32.85 10.15
C GLY A 54 -1.12 33.83 9.18
N ASP A 55 -0.52 35.00 9.05
CA ASP A 55 -1.05 36.10 8.21
C ASP A 55 -1.06 35.71 6.73
N THR A 56 -0.09 34.89 6.31
CA THR A 56 -0.02 34.37 4.95
C THR A 56 0.21 32.87 4.94
N ARG A 57 -0.16 32.22 3.83
CA ARG A 57 0.15 30.80 3.62
C ARG A 57 1.64 30.54 3.45
N THR A 58 2.43 31.52 3.03
CA THR A 58 3.87 31.36 2.76
C THR A 58 4.72 31.42 4.01
N THR A 59 4.21 32.04 5.08
CA THR A 59 4.91 32.25 6.35
C THR A 59 4.04 31.78 7.53
N PRO A 60 3.70 30.48 7.61
CA PRO A 60 2.92 29.97 8.73
C PRO A 60 3.68 30.09 10.05
N GLU A 61 2.99 30.54 11.09
CA GLU A 61 3.49 30.60 12.47
C GLU A 61 3.29 29.25 13.17
N CYS A 62 2.13 28.63 12.96
CA CYS A 62 1.77 27.36 13.56
C CYS A 62 1.17 26.40 12.53
N VAL A 63 1.43 25.11 12.69
CA VAL A 63 0.80 24.05 11.91
C VAL A 63 0.30 22.95 12.82
N LEU A 64 -0.97 22.58 12.61
CA LEU A 64 -1.61 21.46 13.30
C LEU A 64 -1.77 20.29 12.32
N PHE A 65 -1.21 19.15 12.70
CA PHE A 65 -1.42 17.87 12.05
C PHE A 65 -2.44 17.06 12.85
N ILE A 66 -3.44 16.50 12.17
CA ILE A 66 -4.60 15.83 12.76
C ILE A 66 -4.72 14.42 12.19
N SER A 67 -4.47 13.42 13.03
CA SER A 67 -4.50 12.02 12.67
C SER A 67 -5.77 11.30 13.12
N HIS A 68 -6.49 10.72 12.15
CA HIS A 68 -7.52 9.70 12.38
C HIS A 68 -6.95 8.33 12.00
N HIS A 69 -7.11 7.35 12.89
CA HIS A 69 -6.69 5.98 12.61
C HIS A 69 -7.85 5.02 12.85
N ASN A 70 -8.19 4.24 11.83
CA ASN A 70 -9.16 3.14 11.91
C ASN A 70 -8.49 1.77 11.64
N GLY A 71 -7.15 1.71 11.58
CA GLY A 71 -6.38 0.46 11.40
C GLY A 71 -4.87 0.69 11.41
N ASP A 72 -4.12 -0.36 11.77
CA ASP A 72 -2.69 -0.27 12.11
C ASP A 72 -1.80 0.12 10.91
N ASP A 73 -2.04 -0.47 9.74
CA ASP A 73 -1.23 -0.22 8.54
C ASP A 73 -1.42 1.19 7.98
N ALA A 74 -2.67 1.70 8.01
CA ALA A 74 -2.97 3.06 7.61
C ALA A 74 -2.30 4.09 8.54
N GLY A 75 -2.20 3.76 9.83
CA GLY A 75 -1.47 4.57 10.81
C GLY A 75 0.01 4.69 10.48
N ARG A 76 0.68 3.56 10.17
CA ARG A 76 2.10 3.55 9.79
C ARG A 76 2.39 4.30 8.49
N MET A 77 1.52 4.19 7.48
CA MET A 77 1.69 4.96 6.24
C MET A 77 1.51 6.45 6.48
N LYS A 78 0.52 6.85 7.28
CA LYS A 78 0.30 8.25 7.66
C LYS A 78 1.48 8.80 8.47
N SER A 79 2.06 8.04 9.40
CA SER A 79 3.20 8.53 10.18
C SER A 79 4.40 8.90 9.31
N TRP A 80 4.76 8.09 8.31
CA TRP A 80 5.85 8.44 7.39
C TRP A 80 5.55 9.66 6.53
N ARG A 81 4.29 9.85 6.15
CA ARG A 81 3.82 11.06 5.45
C ARG A 81 3.98 12.29 6.33
N ASP A 82 3.49 12.23 7.56
CA ASP A 82 3.54 13.32 8.54
C ASP A 82 5.00 13.69 8.84
N ILE A 83 5.90 12.71 9.04
CA ILE A 83 7.34 12.95 9.22
C ILE A 83 7.93 13.75 8.05
N ASN A 84 7.63 13.35 6.80
CA ASN A 84 8.14 14.06 5.62
C ASN A 84 7.61 15.50 5.53
N GLU A 85 6.34 15.71 5.90
CA GLU A 85 5.70 17.02 5.89
C GLU A 85 6.32 17.93 6.96
N VAL A 86 6.54 17.43 8.18
CA VAL A 86 7.28 18.14 9.24
C VAL A 86 8.65 18.58 8.75
N PHE A 87 9.46 17.68 8.17
CA PHE A 87 10.77 18.06 7.66
C PHE A 87 10.72 19.09 6.54
N THR A 88 9.73 18.99 5.66
CA THR A 88 9.55 19.96 4.57
C THR A 88 9.17 21.33 5.13
N LEU A 89 8.31 21.39 6.16
CA LEU A 89 7.94 22.63 6.84
C LEU A 89 9.13 23.27 7.55
N CYS A 90 9.91 22.49 8.30
CA CYS A 90 11.10 23.01 9.00
C CYS A 90 12.18 23.52 8.06
N HIS A 91 12.24 23.03 6.82
CA HIS A 91 13.15 23.56 5.80
C HIS A 91 12.63 24.85 5.15
N HIS A 92 11.31 25.03 5.12
CA HIS A 92 10.67 26.20 4.50
C HIS A 92 10.66 27.41 5.45
N THR A 93 10.60 27.18 6.76
CA THR A 93 10.56 28.25 7.77
C THR A 93 11.22 27.79 9.07
N GLU A 94 12.13 28.60 9.58
CA GLU A 94 12.91 28.29 10.79
C GLU A 94 12.07 28.40 12.07
N THR A 95 11.05 29.26 12.09
CA THR A 95 10.32 29.67 13.31
C THR A 95 8.95 29.01 13.46
N ILE A 96 8.65 27.97 12.69
CA ILE A 96 7.34 27.31 12.71
C ILE A 96 7.15 26.43 13.94
N ARG A 97 5.97 26.56 14.55
CA ARG A 97 5.50 25.72 15.66
C ARG A 97 4.61 24.60 15.15
N LEU A 98 4.92 23.38 15.53
CA LEU A 98 4.27 22.18 15.02
C LEU A 98 3.54 21.48 16.16
N ALA A 99 2.26 21.16 15.94
CA ALA A 99 1.49 20.34 16.86
C ALA A 99 0.88 19.13 16.16
N HIS A 100 0.75 18.02 16.89
CA HIS A 100 0.05 16.83 16.42
C HIS A 100 -1.12 16.48 17.34
N ILE A 101 -2.30 16.25 16.76
CA ILE A 101 -3.49 15.79 17.47
C ILE A 101 -3.87 14.43 16.90
N THR A 102 -3.86 13.40 17.74
CA THR A 102 -4.23 12.04 17.36
C THR A 102 -5.57 11.67 17.96
N PHE A 103 -6.53 11.31 17.10
CA PHE A 103 -7.89 10.90 17.46
C PHE A 103 -8.11 9.38 17.44
N GLY A 104 -7.10 8.56 17.15
CA GLY A 104 -7.23 7.09 17.15
C GLY A 104 -5.93 6.36 17.44
N SER A 105 -6.02 5.15 17.99
CA SER A 105 -4.86 4.31 18.33
C SER A 105 -4.66 3.22 17.28
N GLY A 106 -3.88 3.51 16.23
CA GLY A 106 -3.43 2.51 15.26
C GLY A 106 -1.92 2.45 15.08
N ILE A 107 -1.18 3.38 15.69
CA ILE A 107 0.28 3.41 15.61
C ILE A 107 0.84 2.72 16.86
N PRO A 108 1.81 1.79 16.74
CA PRO A 108 2.48 1.21 17.90
C PRO A 108 3.06 2.31 18.81
N ALA A 109 2.89 2.19 20.13
CA ALA A 109 3.27 3.24 21.09
C ALA A 109 4.73 3.72 20.93
N ALA A 110 5.64 2.82 20.58
CA ALA A 110 7.03 3.16 20.28
C ALA A 110 7.15 4.10 19.08
N THR A 111 6.51 3.78 17.95
CA THR A 111 6.47 4.62 16.75
C THR A 111 5.82 5.96 17.06
N THR A 112 4.72 5.96 17.82
CA THR A 112 4.03 7.18 18.25
C THR A 112 4.97 8.09 19.03
N LYS A 113 5.68 7.56 20.04
CA LYS A 113 6.64 8.33 20.84
C LYS A 113 7.77 8.92 19.98
N ALA A 114 8.31 8.14 19.05
CA ALA A 114 9.34 8.59 18.12
C ALA A 114 8.84 9.75 17.24
N VAL A 115 7.66 9.60 16.63
CA VAL A 115 7.06 10.62 15.76
C VAL A 115 6.70 11.88 16.55
N TYR A 116 6.18 11.73 17.77
CA TYR A 116 5.82 12.84 18.65
C TYR A 116 7.04 13.67 19.04
N SER A 117 8.24 13.10 19.00
CA SER A 117 9.51 13.83 19.15
C SER A 117 9.87 14.72 17.93
N LEU A 118 8.98 14.93 16.98
CA LEU A 118 9.16 15.93 15.91
C LEU A 118 8.34 17.19 16.12
N TYR A 119 7.37 17.17 17.05
CA TYR A 119 6.42 18.25 17.28
C TYR A 119 6.76 19.02 18.55
N ASP A 120 6.33 20.28 18.61
CA ASP A 120 6.50 21.14 19.78
C ASP A 120 5.43 20.84 20.85
N ASP A 121 4.24 20.39 20.43
CA ASP A 121 3.20 19.90 21.35
C ASP A 121 2.42 18.73 20.73
N VAL A 122 1.94 17.82 21.56
CA VAL A 122 1.18 16.65 21.11
C VAL A 122 0.00 16.33 22.01
N LEU A 123 -1.14 16.04 21.37
CA LEU A 123 -2.36 15.61 22.02
C LEU A 123 -2.83 14.24 21.53
N ASP A 124 -2.66 13.23 22.39
CA ASP A 124 -3.23 11.89 22.20
C ASP A 124 -4.63 11.81 22.85
N VAL A 125 -5.67 12.01 22.04
CA VAL A 125 -7.07 12.08 22.49
C VAL A 125 -7.56 10.76 23.10
N PRO A 126 -7.35 9.57 22.49
CA PRO A 126 -7.74 8.29 23.06
C PRO A 126 -7.18 8.02 24.46
N ASN A 127 -5.95 8.45 24.73
CA ASN A 127 -5.27 8.17 26.00
C ASN A 127 -5.56 9.21 27.10
N ARG A 128 -6.38 10.23 26.85
CA ARG A 128 -6.81 11.20 27.87
C ARG A 128 -8.18 10.83 28.45
N PRO A 129 -8.31 10.59 29.78
CA PRO A 129 -9.56 10.12 30.41
C PRO A 129 -10.81 10.93 30.06
N ASN A 130 -10.66 12.25 29.87
CA ASN A 130 -11.74 13.17 29.59
C ASN A 130 -11.97 13.47 28.11
N MET A 131 -11.14 12.96 27.19
CA MET A 131 -11.21 13.33 25.77
C MET A 131 -11.78 12.22 24.87
N LYS A 132 -11.91 10.99 25.40
CA LYS A 132 -12.59 9.88 24.71
C LYS A 132 -14.02 10.22 24.26
N ALA A 133 -14.72 11.11 24.97
CA ALA A 133 -16.07 11.55 24.61
C ALA A 133 -16.13 12.27 23.24
N LEU A 134 -15.03 12.86 22.77
CA LEU A 134 -14.96 13.45 21.41
C LEU A 134 -15.18 12.40 20.32
N MET A 135 -14.81 11.14 20.56
CA MET A 135 -15.01 10.06 19.60
C MET A 135 -16.48 9.68 19.46
N SER A 136 -17.22 9.73 20.58
CA SER A 136 -18.67 9.56 20.57
C SER A 136 -19.37 10.71 19.84
N CYS A 137 -18.94 11.97 20.04
CA CYS A 137 -19.44 13.13 19.29
C CYS A 137 -19.27 12.91 17.78
N ALA A 138 -18.06 12.55 17.35
CA ALA A 138 -17.73 12.33 15.96
C ALA A 138 -18.71 11.33 15.32
N GLN A 139 -18.84 10.14 15.93
CA GLN A 139 -19.72 9.08 15.45
C GLN A 139 -21.19 9.50 15.38
N ARG A 140 -21.69 10.21 16.40
CA ARG A 140 -23.07 10.69 16.46
C ARG A 140 -23.39 11.69 15.34
N TRP A 141 -22.47 12.61 15.06
CA TRP A 141 -22.71 13.71 14.14
C TRP A 141 -22.24 13.44 12.71
N MET A 142 -21.47 12.36 12.48
CA MET A 142 -21.01 11.98 11.14
C MET A 142 -22.12 11.94 10.08
N PRO A 143 -23.34 11.40 10.32
CA PRO A 143 -24.41 11.42 9.32
C PRO A 143 -24.77 12.83 8.83
N THR A 144 -24.73 13.83 9.72
CA THR A 144 -24.99 15.23 9.41
C THR A 144 -23.80 15.87 8.70
N LEU A 145 -22.59 15.69 9.24
CA LEU A 145 -21.37 16.33 8.71
C LEU A 145 -20.94 15.77 7.36
N TYR A 146 -21.30 14.51 7.07
CA TYR A 146 -20.89 13.81 5.85
C TYR A 146 -21.22 14.58 4.57
N GLN A 147 -22.36 15.27 4.53
CA GLN A 147 -22.84 15.96 3.32
C GLN A 147 -22.34 17.39 3.18
N LEU A 148 -21.69 17.94 4.21
CA LEU A 148 -21.33 19.35 4.23
C LEU A 148 -19.97 19.62 3.60
N ASP A 149 -19.87 20.72 2.88
CA ASP A 149 -18.58 21.20 2.39
C ASP A 149 -17.77 21.84 3.50
N ARG A 150 -16.45 21.96 3.27
CA ARG A 150 -15.50 22.40 4.29
C ARG A 150 -15.83 23.81 4.83
N GLU A 151 -16.42 24.66 4.00
CA GLU A 151 -16.76 26.05 4.33
C GLU A 151 -17.95 26.15 5.29
N ASP A 152 -18.91 25.22 5.21
CA ASP A 152 -20.11 25.20 6.06
C ASP A 152 -19.89 24.49 7.42
N LEU A 153 -18.85 23.64 7.49
CA LEU A 153 -18.57 22.83 8.67
C LEU A 153 -18.46 23.64 9.98
N PRO A 154 -17.76 24.79 10.05
CA PRO A 154 -17.63 25.53 11.31
C PRO A 154 -18.96 26.02 11.86
N GLN A 155 -19.85 26.52 11.00
CA GLN A 155 -21.18 26.98 11.41
C GLN A 155 -22.03 25.82 11.91
N GLN A 156 -22.09 24.72 11.16
CA GLN A 156 -22.84 23.54 11.59
C GLN A 156 -22.30 22.95 12.88
N LEU A 157 -20.97 22.86 13.03
CA LEU A 157 -20.36 22.33 14.25
C LEU A 157 -20.72 23.20 15.46
N ARG A 158 -20.74 24.53 15.34
CA ARG A 158 -21.23 25.41 16.42
C ARG A 158 -22.64 25.10 16.85
N ALA A 159 -23.56 24.90 15.90
CA ALA A 159 -24.93 24.51 16.21
C ALA A 159 -24.98 23.17 16.95
N LEU A 160 -24.23 22.18 16.47
CA LEU A 160 -24.16 20.85 17.11
C LEU A 160 -23.53 20.88 18.51
N LEU A 161 -22.61 21.83 18.77
CA LEU A 161 -21.99 21.99 20.10
C LEU A 161 -23.01 22.39 21.18
N ALA A 162 -24.14 23.01 20.80
CA ALA A 162 -25.22 23.31 21.73
C ALA A 162 -25.88 22.05 22.31
N ASP A 163 -25.88 20.95 21.56
CA ASP A 163 -26.50 19.67 21.92
C ASP A 163 -25.53 18.70 22.62
N CYS A 164 -24.36 19.18 23.06
CA CYS A 164 -23.39 18.35 23.75
C CYS A 164 -23.81 18.03 25.19
N SER A 165 -23.62 16.77 25.58
CA SER A 165 -23.68 16.37 26.98
C SER A 165 -22.57 17.04 27.81
N VAL A 166 -22.75 17.08 29.14
CA VAL A 166 -21.73 17.62 30.06
C VAL A 166 -20.36 16.97 29.88
N ARG A 167 -20.32 15.65 29.62
CA ARG A 167 -19.07 14.91 29.39
C ARG A 167 -18.38 15.35 28.10
N GLU A 168 -19.15 15.56 27.03
CA GLU A 168 -18.64 16.03 25.74
C GLU A 168 -18.14 17.48 25.84
N LEU A 169 -18.89 18.36 26.51
CA LEU A 169 -18.45 19.74 26.77
C LEU A 169 -17.15 19.80 27.57
N ARG A 170 -16.96 18.92 28.56
CA ARG A 170 -15.68 18.81 29.30
C ARG A 170 -14.53 18.41 28.37
N ALA A 171 -14.78 17.49 27.44
CA ALA A 171 -13.79 17.05 26.45
C ALA A 171 -13.41 18.19 25.49
N ILE A 172 -14.41 18.92 24.98
CA ILE A 172 -14.23 20.10 24.11
C ILE A 172 -13.46 21.20 24.84
N ARG A 173 -13.79 21.50 26.11
CA ARG A 173 -13.05 22.46 26.94
C ARG A 173 -11.61 22.01 27.19
N ALA A 174 -11.36 20.70 27.35
CA ALA A 174 -10.00 20.18 27.47
C ALA A 174 -9.19 20.40 26.18
N LEU A 175 -9.78 20.12 25.01
CA LEU A 175 -9.17 20.39 23.71
C LEU A 175 -8.90 21.89 23.52
N ARG A 176 -9.86 22.76 23.84
CA ARG A 176 -9.70 24.23 23.77
C ARG A 176 -8.58 24.73 24.69
N ARG A 177 -8.47 24.20 25.91
CA ARG A 177 -7.37 24.55 26.83
C ARG A 177 -6.02 24.13 26.29
N TRP A 178 -5.93 22.94 25.71
CA TRP A 178 -4.69 22.48 25.08
C TRP A 178 -4.32 23.36 23.88
N LEU A 179 -5.27 23.66 22.98
CA LEU A 179 -5.03 24.58 21.85
C LEU A 179 -4.58 25.95 22.32
N ARG A 180 -5.18 26.50 23.39
CA ARG A 180 -4.73 27.78 23.98
C ARG A 180 -3.30 27.70 24.52
N SER A 181 -2.96 26.60 25.20
CA SER A 181 -1.61 26.36 25.72
C SER A 181 -0.61 26.29 24.57
N PHE A 182 -0.94 25.51 23.54
CA PHE A 182 -0.15 25.46 22.32
C PHE A 182 0.01 26.86 21.74
N LEU A 183 -1.05 27.60 21.41
CA LEU A 183 -0.93 28.95 20.82
C LEU A 183 -0.08 29.94 21.62
N ARG A 184 -0.02 29.81 22.96
CA ARG A 184 0.76 30.69 23.85
C ARG A 184 2.20 30.24 24.09
N GLY A 185 2.52 28.98 23.82
CA GLY A 185 3.89 28.48 24.00
C GLY A 185 4.89 29.21 23.12
N SER A 186 6.14 29.28 23.54
CA SER A 186 7.26 29.67 22.71
C SER A 186 7.76 28.49 21.87
N SER A 187 8.53 28.76 20.83
CA SER A 187 9.21 27.75 20.02
C SER A 187 10.59 27.36 20.60
N ASP A 188 10.80 27.53 21.91
CA ASP A 188 12.12 27.49 22.56
C ASP A 188 12.88 26.17 22.37
N SER A 189 12.22 25.12 21.89
CA SER A 189 12.81 23.85 21.52
C SER A 189 13.01 23.70 19.99
N LEU A 190 13.64 24.66 19.31
CA LEU A 190 14.17 24.40 17.96
C LEU A 190 15.17 23.25 18.09
N ARG A 191 14.67 22.04 17.81
CA ARG A 191 15.38 20.81 18.14
C ARG A 191 16.71 20.79 17.39
N PRO A 192 17.83 20.41 18.02
CA PRO A 192 19.17 20.42 17.41
C PRO A 192 19.23 19.72 16.04
N TRP A 193 18.37 18.72 15.79
CA TRP A 193 18.30 18.06 14.48
C TRP A 193 17.85 18.98 13.33
N ARG A 194 17.08 20.05 13.59
CA ARG A 194 16.62 20.99 12.53
C ARG A 194 17.81 21.65 11.82
N ALA A 195 18.83 22.03 12.60
CA ALA A 195 20.08 22.62 12.08
C ALA A 195 20.89 21.62 11.24
N CYS A 196 20.68 20.31 11.43
CA CYS A 196 21.39 19.25 10.73
C CYS A 196 20.71 18.78 9.43
N LEU A 197 19.59 19.40 9.01
CA LEU A 197 18.81 18.98 7.83
C LEU A 197 19.29 19.52 6.48
N SER A 198 20.51 20.07 6.40
CA SER A 198 21.07 20.57 5.15
C SER A 198 21.05 19.50 4.05
N PRO A 199 20.61 19.82 2.82
CA PRO A 199 20.65 18.86 1.71
C PRO A 199 22.09 18.36 1.45
N PRO A 200 22.27 17.17 0.86
CA PRO A 200 23.60 16.66 0.55
C PRO A 200 24.32 17.58 -0.45
N SER A 201 25.64 17.77 -0.26
CA SER A 201 26.55 18.52 -1.12
C SER A 201 26.65 17.93 -2.53
N THR A 202 26.60 16.61 -2.64
CA THR A 202 26.76 15.89 -3.90
C THR A 202 25.41 15.57 -4.54
N ARG A 203 25.22 15.97 -5.81
CA ARG A 203 24.01 15.74 -6.59
C ARG A 203 24.23 14.74 -7.70
N ARG A 204 23.66 13.54 -7.54
CA ARG A 204 23.48 12.61 -8.65
C ARG A 204 22.04 12.16 -8.80
N LEU A 205 21.46 12.54 -9.93
CA LEU A 205 20.13 12.11 -10.35
C LEU A 205 20.25 11.23 -11.60
N PRO A 206 19.37 10.23 -11.78
CA PRO A 206 19.24 9.54 -13.04
C PRO A 206 19.07 10.53 -14.19
N GLU A 207 19.72 10.27 -15.33
CA GLU A 207 19.67 11.13 -16.51
C GLU A 207 18.25 11.23 -17.10
N ARG A 208 17.44 10.19 -16.91
CA ARG A 208 16.07 10.10 -17.42
C ARG A 208 15.09 9.76 -16.31
N ALA A 209 13.81 10.09 -16.54
CA ALA A 209 12.73 9.59 -15.70
C ALA A 209 12.78 8.04 -15.67
N VAL A 210 12.48 7.46 -14.52
CA VAL A 210 12.44 6.01 -14.36
C VAL A 210 11.04 5.57 -14.77
N SER A 211 10.94 4.75 -15.80
CA SER A 211 9.76 3.92 -16.01
C SER A 211 10.29 2.50 -16.15
N GLY A 212 9.70 1.60 -15.40
CA GLY A 212 10.15 0.23 -15.33
C GLY A 212 9.07 -0.60 -14.68
N ALA A 213 8.94 -1.84 -15.12
CA ALA A 213 8.07 -2.81 -14.47
C ALA A 213 8.87 -4.01 -13.97
N PHE A 214 10.13 -3.83 -13.56
CA PHE A 214 11.08 -4.93 -13.33
C PHE A 214 10.55 -5.96 -12.34
N ARG A 215 10.15 -5.53 -11.13
CA ARG A 215 9.57 -6.44 -10.12
C ARG A 215 8.33 -7.17 -10.66
N LYS A 216 7.50 -6.48 -11.44
CA LYS A 216 6.28 -7.07 -12.02
C LYS A 216 6.63 -8.07 -13.12
N SER A 217 7.59 -7.75 -13.98
CA SER A 217 8.10 -8.61 -15.06
C SER A 217 8.67 -9.90 -14.50
N ILE A 218 9.60 -9.82 -13.54
CA ILE A 218 10.14 -11.01 -12.84
C ILE A 218 9.01 -11.77 -12.16
N GLY A 219 8.10 -11.09 -11.45
CA GLY A 219 7.00 -11.76 -10.76
C GLY A 219 6.03 -12.48 -11.70
N ILE A 220 5.80 -11.95 -12.91
CA ILE A 220 5.01 -12.63 -13.94
C ILE A 220 5.76 -13.85 -14.47
N LEU A 221 7.03 -13.72 -14.82
CA LEU A 221 7.84 -14.84 -15.34
C LEU A 221 7.97 -15.98 -14.31
N SER A 222 8.07 -15.65 -13.03
CA SER A 222 8.08 -16.63 -11.93
C SER A 222 6.77 -17.42 -11.79
N LEU A 223 5.65 -16.90 -12.31
CA LEU A 223 4.36 -17.61 -12.30
C LEU A 223 4.23 -18.60 -13.46
N PHE A 224 5.06 -18.49 -14.49
CA PHE A 224 4.92 -19.27 -15.72
C PHE A 224 5.60 -20.64 -15.56
N PRO A 225 4.98 -21.73 -16.08
CA PRO A 225 5.69 -22.99 -16.32
C PRO A 225 6.91 -22.78 -17.21
N ASP A 226 7.86 -23.70 -17.13
CA ASP A 226 9.12 -23.56 -17.84
C ASP A 226 8.91 -23.54 -19.36
N GLU A 227 8.04 -24.41 -19.90
CA GLU A 227 7.71 -24.45 -21.34
C GLU A 227 7.16 -23.12 -21.87
N GLU A 228 6.17 -22.54 -21.19
CA GLU A 228 5.59 -21.23 -21.55
C GLU A 228 6.60 -20.10 -21.42
N ARG A 229 7.50 -20.18 -20.43
CA ARG A 229 8.58 -19.21 -20.23
C ARG A 229 9.63 -19.31 -21.34
N GLN A 230 10.02 -20.52 -21.78
CA GLN A 230 10.91 -20.72 -22.92
C GLN A 230 10.30 -20.18 -24.22
N GLY A 231 9.00 -20.36 -24.42
CA GLY A 231 8.30 -19.76 -25.56
C GLY A 231 8.29 -18.23 -25.54
N LEU A 232 8.16 -17.61 -24.36
CA LEU A 232 8.33 -16.16 -24.21
C LEU A 232 9.76 -15.71 -24.55
N TYR A 233 10.78 -16.45 -24.16
CA TYR A 233 12.17 -16.13 -24.52
C TYR A 233 12.42 -16.24 -26.01
N ALA A 234 11.90 -17.29 -26.66
CA ALA A 234 11.99 -17.41 -28.11
C ALA A 234 11.36 -16.19 -28.81
N LEU A 235 10.22 -15.68 -28.33
CA LEU A 235 9.62 -14.44 -28.84
C LEU A 235 10.50 -13.20 -28.62
N LEU A 236 11.11 -13.08 -27.44
CA LEU A 236 12.02 -11.98 -27.11
C LEU A 236 13.30 -12.00 -27.96
N GLU A 237 13.74 -13.18 -28.40
CA GLU A 237 14.82 -13.40 -29.36
C GLU A 237 14.37 -13.16 -30.83
N GLY A 238 13.12 -12.80 -31.06
CA GLY A 238 12.56 -12.58 -32.40
C GLY A 238 12.21 -13.87 -33.17
N LYS A 239 12.21 -15.02 -32.51
CA LYS A 239 11.76 -16.29 -33.11
C LYS A 239 10.24 -16.33 -33.21
N ARG A 240 9.76 -17.05 -34.23
CA ARG A 240 8.33 -17.27 -34.42
C ARG A 240 7.82 -18.26 -33.37
N VAL A 241 6.76 -17.87 -32.67
CA VAL A 241 6.00 -18.72 -31.75
C VAL A 241 4.52 -18.53 -32.04
N ASP A 242 3.80 -19.63 -32.23
CA ASP A 242 2.40 -19.57 -32.67
C ASP A 242 1.41 -19.58 -31.48
N VAL A 243 1.74 -20.24 -30.38
CA VAL A 243 0.82 -20.50 -29.26
C VAL A 243 1.52 -20.33 -27.91
N LEU A 244 0.96 -19.46 -27.06
CA LEU A 244 1.31 -19.26 -25.65
C LEU A 244 0.05 -18.88 -24.87
N PRO A 245 -0.77 -19.87 -24.47
CA PRO A 245 -2.08 -19.65 -23.86
C PRO A 245 -2.00 -18.76 -22.61
N LEU A 246 -1.04 -19.02 -21.72
CA LEU A 246 -0.89 -18.23 -20.49
C LEU A 246 -0.40 -16.82 -20.80
N ALA A 247 0.55 -16.65 -21.72
CA ALA A 247 1.02 -15.33 -22.13
C ALA A 247 -0.12 -14.46 -22.71
N ARG A 248 -1.06 -15.06 -23.46
CA ARG A 248 -2.26 -14.38 -23.96
C ARG A 248 -3.19 -13.96 -22.82
N GLN A 249 -3.44 -14.85 -21.85
CA GLN A 249 -4.28 -14.54 -20.68
C GLN A 249 -3.69 -13.43 -19.79
N PHE A 250 -2.37 -13.38 -19.67
CA PHE A 250 -1.65 -12.27 -19.02
C PHE A 250 -1.53 -11.02 -19.90
N GLN A 251 -2.07 -11.07 -21.13
CA GLN A 251 -2.03 -9.98 -22.12
C GLN A 251 -0.61 -9.53 -22.47
N LEU A 252 0.37 -10.42 -22.34
CA LEU A 252 1.77 -10.16 -22.67
C LEU A 252 2.01 -10.20 -24.18
N VAL A 253 1.18 -10.95 -24.91
CA VAL A 253 1.29 -11.14 -26.35
C VAL A 253 -0.04 -10.86 -27.06
N THR A 254 0.04 -10.58 -28.36
CA THR A 254 -1.11 -10.51 -29.26
C THR A 254 -0.89 -11.43 -30.46
N GLY A 255 -1.97 -11.98 -31.02
CA GLY A 255 -1.92 -12.68 -32.29
C GLY A 255 -1.69 -11.71 -33.45
N THR A 256 -0.91 -12.15 -34.45
CA THR A 256 -0.68 -11.47 -35.72
C THR A 256 -0.65 -12.50 -36.85
N LEU A 257 -0.66 -12.07 -38.11
CA LEU A 257 -0.52 -12.97 -39.26
C LEU A 257 0.80 -13.77 -39.26
N ARG A 258 1.83 -13.30 -38.55
CA ARG A 258 3.16 -13.92 -38.47
C ARG A 258 3.39 -14.73 -37.20
N GLY A 259 2.33 -15.03 -36.45
CA GLY A 259 2.39 -15.65 -35.13
C GLY A 259 2.18 -14.63 -34.02
N LEU A 260 2.74 -14.89 -32.84
CA LEU A 260 2.60 -14.02 -31.67
C LEU A 260 3.56 -12.83 -31.72
N LYS A 261 3.13 -11.70 -31.16
CA LYS A 261 3.96 -10.52 -30.92
C LYS A 261 3.88 -10.08 -29.46
N LEU A 262 5.02 -9.77 -28.86
CA LEU A 262 5.10 -9.21 -27.50
C LEU A 262 4.46 -7.81 -27.45
N ARG A 263 3.62 -7.58 -26.44
CA ARG A 263 2.99 -6.29 -26.11
C ARG A 263 3.72 -5.54 -25.00
N SER A 264 4.40 -6.26 -24.11
CA SER A 264 5.03 -5.68 -22.92
C SER A 264 6.43 -5.17 -23.20
N SER A 265 6.58 -3.85 -23.42
CA SER A 265 7.89 -3.21 -23.53
C SER A 265 8.74 -3.38 -22.26
N ALA A 266 8.10 -3.48 -21.09
CA ALA A 266 8.81 -3.70 -19.84
C ALA A 266 9.42 -5.11 -19.73
N LEU A 267 8.84 -6.13 -20.37
CA LEU A 267 9.49 -7.45 -20.44
C LEU A 267 10.68 -7.41 -21.39
N GLN A 268 10.55 -6.71 -22.52
CA GLN A 268 11.67 -6.51 -23.45
C GLN A 268 12.85 -5.82 -22.77
N GLN A 269 12.60 -4.73 -22.01
CA GLN A 269 13.68 -4.04 -21.28
C GLN A 269 14.41 -4.94 -20.28
N VAL A 270 13.68 -5.80 -19.55
CA VAL A 270 14.30 -6.75 -18.62
C VAL A 270 15.12 -7.79 -19.36
N TRP A 271 14.62 -8.26 -20.50
CA TRP A 271 15.36 -9.17 -21.39
C TRP A 271 16.64 -8.53 -21.93
N ASP A 272 16.56 -7.31 -22.46
CA ASP A 272 17.70 -6.60 -23.04
C ASP A 272 18.79 -6.32 -21.98
N ALA A 273 18.40 -6.12 -20.73
CA ALA A 273 19.33 -5.81 -19.64
C ALA A 273 19.98 -7.04 -18.99
N LEU A 274 19.23 -8.15 -18.83
CA LEU A 274 19.70 -9.31 -18.07
C LEU A 274 19.95 -10.56 -18.92
N GLY A 275 19.40 -10.60 -20.12
CA GLY A 275 19.36 -11.80 -20.94
C GLY A 275 18.63 -12.97 -20.27
N ARG A 276 18.77 -14.15 -20.86
CA ARG A 276 18.14 -15.38 -20.37
C ARG A 276 18.68 -15.82 -19.01
N GLU A 277 20.00 -15.82 -18.86
CA GLU A 277 20.68 -16.34 -17.67
C GLU A 277 20.33 -15.52 -16.42
N GLY A 278 20.41 -14.19 -16.50
CA GLY A 278 20.07 -13.32 -15.38
C GLY A 278 18.59 -13.40 -14.99
N ILE A 279 17.69 -13.54 -15.96
CA ILE A 279 16.26 -13.73 -15.67
C ILE A 279 16.02 -15.08 -14.99
N GLU A 280 16.59 -16.17 -15.51
CA GLU A 280 16.40 -17.50 -14.92
C GLU A 280 16.99 -17.59 -13.50
N ALA A 281 18.13 -16.94 -13.23
CA ALA A 281 18.67 -16.85 -11.88
C ALA A 281 17.68 -16.20 -10.90
N LEU A 282 17.09 -15.06 -11.28
CA LEU A 282 16.08 -14.37 -10.46
C LEU A 282 14.77 -15.16 -10.31
N VAL A 283 14.33 -15.82 -11.39
CA VAL A 283 13.12 -16.66 -11.37
C VAL A 283 13.31 -17.87 -10.47
N SER A 284 14.46 -18.55 -10.56
CA SER A 284 14.78 -19.73 -9.75
C SER A 284 14.81 -19.36 -8.27
N ARG A 285 15.49 -18.26 -7.93
CA ARG A 285 15.50 -17.72 -6.57
C ARG A 285 14.10 -17.36 -6.05
N ALA A 286 13.23 -16.83 -6.92
CA ALA A 286 11.84 -16.57 -6.54
C ALA A 286 11.07 -17.85 -6.19
N VAL A 287 11.30 -18.94 -6.95
CA VAL A 287 10.69 -20.25 -6.70
C VAL A 287 11.18 -20.85 -5.38
N GLU A 288 12.47 -20.68 -5.06
CA GLU A 288 13.08 -21.18 -3.83
C GLU A 288 12.65 -20.39 -2.59
N GLU A 289 12.72 -19.06 -2.63
CA GLU A 289 12.48 -18.19 -1.45
C GLU A 289 10.99 -17.94 -1.15
N ILE A 290 10.08 -18.32 -2.05
CA ILE A 290 8.64 -18.05 -1.90
C ILE A 290 7.87 -19.38 -1.98
N PRO A 291 7.69 -20.09 -0.85
CA PRO A 291 6.98 -21.37 -0.84
C PRO A 291 5.57 -21.31 -1.45
N ALA A 292 4.88 -20.17 -1.28
CA ALA A 292 3.54 -19.94 -1.84
C ALA A 292 3.53 -19.88 -3.38
N LEU A 293 4.67 -19.67 -4.05
CA LEU A 293 4.75 -19.56 -5.49
C LEU A 293 4.43 -20.89 -6.17
N SER A 294 4.81 -22.03 -5.58
CA SER A 294 4.43 -23.36 -6.08
C SER A 294 2.91 -23.49 -6.26
N THR A 295 2.15 -23.11 -5.24
CA THR A 295 0.68 -23.09 -5.28
C THR A 295 0.15 -22.09 -6.31
N LEU A 296 0.76 -20.91 -6.41
CA LEU A 296 0.35 -19.90 -7.39
C LEU A 296 0.61 -20.35 -8.84
N ARG A 297 1.73 -21.03 -9.12
CA ARG A 297 2.06 -21.59 -10.45
C ARG A 297 1.01 -22.61 -10.87
N VAL A 298 0.64 -23.55 -9.99
CA VAL A 298 -0.44 -24.52 -10.23
C VAL A 298 -1.78 -23.81 -10.51
N GLN A 299 -2.10 -22.76 -9.75
CA GLN A 299 -3.33 -22.00 -9.98
C GLN A 299 -3.34 -21.27 -11.33
N VAL A 300 -2.17 -20.82 -11.79
CA VAL A 300 -1.99 -20.15 -13.08
C VAL A 300 -2.11 -21.11 -14.25
N THR A 301 -1.55 -22.32 -14.17
CA THR A 301 -1.71 -23.33 -15.23
C THR A 301 -3.17 -23.76 -15.43
N GLN A 302 -3.99 -23.60 -14.41
CA GLN A 302 -5.42 -23.91 -14.43
C GLN A 302 -6.32 -22.73 -14.88
N LEU A 303 -5.75 -21.60 -15.33
CA LEU A 303 -6.53 -20.49 -15.87
C LEU A 303 -7.42 -20.84 -17.07
N PRO A 304 -7.01 -21.72 -18.02
CA PRO A 304 -7.91 -22.21 -19.07
C PRO A 304 -9.16 -22.88 -18.48
N LEU A 305 -8.99 -23.79 -17.51
CA LEU A 305 -10.11 -24.44 -16.82
C LEU A 305 -11.01 -23.42 -16.10
N PHE A 306 -10.43 -22.35 -15.56
CA PHE A 306 -11.22 -21.25 -15.00
C PHE A 306 -12.08 -20.56 -16.06
N ALA A 307 -11.57 -20.35 -17.27
CA ALA A 307 -12.36 -19.79 -18.37
C ALA A 307 -13.52 -20.73 -18.76
N ASP A 308 -13.28 -22.05 -18.81
CA ASP A 308 -14.31 -23.06 -19.09
C ASP A 308 -15.41 -23.04 -18.02
N TRP A 309 -15.04 -22.88 -16.75
CA TRP A 309 -16.00 -22.67 -15.66
C TRP A 309 -16.90 -21.45 -15.88
N LEU A 310 -16.38 -20.35 -16.42
CA LEU A 310 -17.19 -19.15 -16.69
C LEU A 310 -18.21 -19.41 -17.79
N VAL A 311 -17.82 -20.16 -18.84
CA VAL A 311 -18.72 -20.57 -19.91
C VAL A 311 -19.83 -21.47 -19.35
N TRP A 312 -19.46 -22.48 -18.55
CA TRP A 312 -20.41 -23.39 -17.92
C TRP A 312 -21.38 -22.68 -16.97
N ILE A 313 -20.90 -21.74 -16.16
CA ILE A 313 -21.74 -20.92 -15.26
C ILE A 313 -22.77 -20.12 -16.08
N ALA A 314 -22.36 -19.60 -17.24
CA ALA A 314 -23.26 -18.86 -18.11
C ALA A 314 -24.32 -19.77 -18.78
N GLU A 315 -23.98 -21.03 -19.07
CA GLU A 315 -24.92 -22.05 -19.57
C GLU A 315 -25.91 -22.50 -18.49
N HIS A 316 -25.48 -22.62 -17.24
CA HIS A 316 -26.30 -23.07 -16.11
C HIS A 316 -26.88 -21.90 -15.28
N TRP A 317 -26.99 -20.72 -15.89
CA TRP A 317 -27.26 -19.46 -15.19
C TRP A 317 -28.52 -19.47 -14.33
N GLU A 318 -29.62 -20.07 -14.83
CA GLU A 318 -30.88 -20.15 -14.09
C GLU A 318 -30.74 -20.96 -12.79
N GLU A 319 -29.92 -21.99 -12.79
CA GLU A 319 -29.64 -22.82 -11.62
C GLU A 319 -28.76 -22.10 -10.62
N ILE A 320 -27.69 -21.45 -11.12
CA ILE A 320 -26.78 -20.64 -10.31
C ILE A 320 -27.53 -19.49 -9.63
N CYS A 321 -28.51 -18.91 -10.32
CA CYS A 321 -29.35 -17.84 -9.81
C CYS A 321 -30.52 -18.32 -8.94
N SER A 322 -30.65 -19.62 -8.68
CA SER A 322 -31.64 -20.19 -7.78
C SER A 322 -30.97 -20.59 -6.45
N PRO A 323 -31.27 -19.94 -5.31
CA PRO A 323 -30.62 -20.23 -4.04
C PRO A 323 -30.63 -21.72 -3.65
N LYS A 324 -31.75 -22.41 -3.92
CA LYS A 324 -31.93 -23.84 -3.62
C LYS A 324 -31.08 -24.73 -4.53
N ARG A 325 -31.00 -24.43 -5.83
CA ARG A 325 -30.15 -25.21 -6.75
C ARG A 325 -28.67 -24.91 -6.52
N LEU A 326 -28.32 -23.65 -6.29
CA LEU A 326 -26.95 -23.24 -5.96
C LEU A 326 -26.42 -23.89 -4.67
N ASP A 327 -27.26 -24.05 -3.64
CA ASP A 327 -26.87 -24.76 -2.40
C ASP A 327 -26.49 -26.23 -2.68
N ARG A 328 -27.27 -26.92 -3.53
CA ARG A 328 -26.94 -28.29 -3.97
C ARG A 328 -25.64 -28.32 -4.78
N TRP A 329 -25.44 -27.36 -5.67
CA TRP A 329 -24.20 -27.24 -6.42
C TRP A 329 -23.00 -26.98 -5.50
N PHE A 330 -23.15 -26.16 -4.47
CA PHE A 330 -22.10 -25.91 -3.50
C PHE A 330 -21.75 -27.17 -2.70
N GLU A 331 -22.75 -27.93 -2.28
CA GLU A 331 -22.54 -29.21 -1.58
C GLU A 331 -21.83 -30.23 -2.47
N ALA A 332 -22.30 -30.41 -3.71
CA ALA A 332 -21.68 -31.33 -4.67
C ALA A 332 -20.23 -30.91 -5.01
N CYS A 333 -20.02 -29.66 -5.38
CA CYS A 333 -18.71 -29.12 -5.76
C CYS A 333 -17.73 -29.05 -4.57
N PHE A 334 -18.22 -29.03 -3.33
CA PHE A 334 -17.36 -29.06 -2.15
C PHE A 334 -16.77 -30.45 -1.94
N VAL A 335 -17.56 -31.51 -2.12
CA VAL A 335 -17.12 -32.90 -1.98
C VAL A 335 -16.20 -33.28 -3.14
N SER A 336 -16.62 -33.02 -4.38
CA SER A 336 -15.84 -33.30 -5.58
C SER A 336 -15.85 -32.06 -6.47
N PRO A 337 -14.68 -31.47 -6.81
CA PRO A 337 -14.64 -30.34 -7.72
C PRO A 337 -15.01 -30.85 -9.12
N LEU A 338 -16.30 -30.79 -9.45
CA LEU A 338 -16.80 -31.19 -10.76
C LEU A 338 -16.07 -30.37 -11.83
N GLN A 339 -15.36 -31.01 -12.75
CA GLN A 339 -14.88 -30.29 -13.93
C GLN A 339 -16.09 -29.98 -14.83
N PRO A 340 -16.18 -28.76 -15.40
CA PRO A 340 -17.16 -28.47 -16.44
C PRO A 340 -17.05 -29.49 -17.58
N GLY A 341 -18.08 -30.34 -17.74
CA GLY A 341 -18.15 -31.31 -18.84
C GLY A 341 -17.56 -32.71 -18.58
N ALA A 342 -16.79 -32.93 -17.51
CA ALA A 342 -16.30 -34.26 -17.14
C ALA A 342 -17.03 -34.76 -15.89
N TRP A 343 -18.11 -35.51 -16.13
CA TRP A 343 -18.87 -36.24 -15.10
C TRP A 343 -18.29 -37.63 -14.81
N ASP A 344 -17.17 -37.97 -15.45
CA ASP A 344 -16.48 -39.24 -15.25
C ASP A 344 -15.43 -39.13 -14.12
N GLU A 345 -15.38 -40.16 -13.28
CA GLU A 345 -14.72 -40.25 -11.96
C GLU A 345 -13.19 -40.03 -11.93
N LYS A 346 -12.58 -39.59 -13.03
CA LYS A 346 -11.13 -39.38 -13.16
C LYS A 346 -10.72 -37.91 -13.22
N ALA A 347 -11.47 -37.02 -12.57
CA ALA A 347 -11.06 -35.63 -12.37
C ALA A 347 -9.91 -35.53 -11.33
N SER A 348 -8.73 -35.94 -11.80
CA SER A 348 -7.35 -35.54 -11.48
C SER A 348 -7.03 -34.91 -10.11
N GLU A 349 -6.07 -35.53 -9.44
CA GLU A 349 -5.22 -34.91 -8.42
C GLU A 349 -4.80 -33.49 -8.86
N GLY A 350 -5.08 -32.49 -8.03
CA GLY A 350 -4.61 -31.10 -8.22
C GLY A 350 -5.66 -30.05 -8.60
N VAL A 351 -6.93 -30.40 -8.84
CA VAL A 351 -8.01 -29.45 -9.24
C VAL A 351 -8.66 -28.73 -8.03
N ASP A 352 -8.03 -28.74 -6.86
CA ASP A 352 -8.66 -28.23 -5.62
C ASP A 352 -8.93 -26.72 -5.58
N TRP A 353 -8.38 -25.94 -6.51
CA TRP A 353 -8.35 -24.47 -6.43
C TRP A 353 -9.39 -23.75 -7.30
N HIS A 354 -10.10 -24.46 -8.18
CA HIS A 354 -11.13 -23.85 -9.04
C HIS A 354 -12.44 -24.61 -8.88
N TRP A 355 -13.27 -24.11 -7.98
CA TRP A 355 -14.61 -24.62 -7.79
C TRP A 355 -15.62 -23.48 -7.76
N LEU A 356 -16.89 -23.84 -7.92
CA LEU A 356 -17.97 -22.91 -8.22
C LEU A 356 -17.99 -21.66 -7.33
N PHE A 357 -17.83 -21.80 -6.01
CA PHE A 357 -17.83 -20.66 -5.09
C PHE A 357 -16.78 -19.60 -5.44
N GLU A 358 -15.52 -20.00 -5.71
CA GLU A 358 -14.48 -19.04 -6.08
C GLU A 358 -14.78 -18.38 -7.43
N CYS A 359 -15.31 -19.14 -8.38
CA CYS A 359 -15.67 -18.60 -9.70
C CYS A 359 -16.75 -17.51 -9.60
N LEU A 360 -17.83 -17.76 -8.84
CA LEU A 360 -18.88 -16.77 -8.61
C LEU A 360 -18.35 -15.51 -7.90
N MET A 361 -17.41 -15.69 -6.96
CA MET A 361 -16.75 -14.60 -6.27
C MET A 361 -15.92 -13.72 -7.22
N TYR A 362 -15.21 -14.33 -8.18
CA TYR A 362 -14.44 -13.58 -9.17
C TYR A 362 -15.32 -12.89 -10.21
N ILE A 363 -16.42 -13.52 -10.66
CA ILE A 363 -17.44 -12.86 -11.50
C ILE A 363 -17.92 -11.58 -10.83
N LEU A 364 -18.41 -11.67 -9.58
CA LEU A 364 -18.94 -10.51 -8.86
C LEU A 364 -17.89 -9.42 -8.63
N LYS A 365 -16.63 -9.77 -8.33
CA LYS A 365 -15.54 -8.80 -8.18
C LYS A 365 -15.21 -8.09 -9.49
N ALA A 366 -15.14 -8.83 -10.59
CA ALA A 366 -14.84 -8.30 -11.91
C ALA A 366 -15.96 -7.39 -12.43
N THR A 367 -17.22 -7.81 -12.29
CA THR A 367 -18.39 -7.02 -12.70
C THR A 367 -18.53 -5.73 -11.91
N LYS A 368 -18.21 -5.75 -10.61
CA LYS A 368 -18.18 -4.54 -9.76
C LYS A 368 -16.91 -3.71 -9.88
N GLY A 369 -15.92 -4.17 -10.64
CA GLY A 369 -14.63 -3.50 -10.80
C GLY A 369 -13.83 -3.32 -9.49
N SER A 370 -14.09 -4.12 -8.45
CA SER A 370 -13.46 -3.95 -7.14
C SER A 370 -13.09 -5.28 -6.50
N ARG A 371 -11.80 -5.43 -6.15
CA ARG A 371 -11.26 -6.65 -5.50
C ARG A 371 -11.87 -6.87 -4.12
N HIS A 372 -12.27 -5.80 -3.45
CA HIS A 372 -12.88 -5.82 -2.12
C HIS A 372 -14.41 -5.92 -2.16
N ALA A 373 -15.04 -5.88 -3.34
CA ALA A 373 -16.49 -5.92 -3.48
C ALA A 373 -17.11 -7.14 -2.77
N MET A 374 -16.38 -8.25 -2.67
CA MET A 374 -16.77 -9.49 -2.02
C MET A 374 -15.72 -9.93 -0.99
N SER A 375 -15.41 -9.08 0.00
CA SER A 375 -14.56 -9.48 1.11
C SER A 375 -15.27 -10.50 2.02
N TYR A 376 -14.52 -11.40 2.66
CA TYR A 376 -15.12 -12.39 3.58
C TYR A 376 -15.87 -11.75 4.75
N THR A 377 -15.43 -10.58 5.23
CA THR A 377 -16.15 -9.80 6.24
C THR A 377 -17.50 -9.33 5.73
N ARG A 378 -17.57 -8.84 4.49
CA ARG A 378 -18.85 -8.45 3.87
C ARG A 378 -19.77 -9.65 3.73
N ILE A 379 -19.26 -10.79 3.29
CA ILE A 379 -20.06 -12.02 3.16
C ILE A 379 -20.60 -12.44 4.52
N ALA A 380 -19.74 -12.52 5.54
CA ALA A 380 -20.15 -12.88 6.89
C ALA A 380 -21.29 -12.01 7.41
N ARG A 381 -21.19 -10.69 7.20
CA ARG A 381 -22.27 -9.75 7.53
C ARG A 381 -23.57 -10.04 6.80
N GLN A 382 -23.50 -10.22 5.49
CA GLN A 382 -24.70 -10.44 4.66
C GLN A 382 -25.35 -11.79 4.94
N CYS A 383 -24.57 -12.78 5.37
CA CYS A 383 -25.06 -14.08 5.81
C CYS A 383 -25.53 -14.09 7.27
N GLY A 384 -25.52 -12.96 8.00
CA GLY A 384 -25.87 -12.93 9.42
C GLY A 384 -24.92 -13.73 10.33
N ALA A 385 -23.68 -13.94 9.87
CA ALA A 385 -22.67 -14.76 10.53
C ALA A 385 -21.53 -13.92 11.15
N GLU A 386 -21.73 -12.62 11.33
CA GLU A 386 -20.83 -11.75 12.10
C GLU A 386 -20.68 -12.30 13.53
N GLY A 387 -19.45 -12.62 13.93
CA GLY A 387 -19.14 -13.26 15.22
C GLY A 387 -19.03 -14.79 15.19
N ARG A 388 -19.69 -15.47 14.24
CA ARG A 388 -19.49 -16.90 13.98
C ARG A 388 -18.35 -17.17 13.00
N ILE A 389 -18.07 -16.20 12.12
CA ILE A 389 -17.03 -16.27 11.10
C ILE A 389 -16.09 -15.07 11.21
N GLY A 390 -14.79 -15.31 11.39
CA GLY A 390 -13.80 -14.24 11.53
C GLY A 390 -12.46 -14.67 12.15
N ARG A 391 -11.55 -13.71 12.36
CA ARG A 391 -10.32 -13.95 13.14
C ARG A 391 -10.70 -14.30 14.58
N GLY A 392 -10.29 -15.49 15.04
CA GLY A 392 -10.61 -16.02 16.38
C GLY A 392 -11.86 -16.90 16.45
N ALA A 393 -12.69 -16.92 15.41
CA ALA A 393 -13.86 -17.81 15.35
C ALA A 393 -13.46 -19.23 14.87
N ARG A 394 -14.26 -20.24 15.27
CA ARG A 394 -14.08 -21.64 14.82
C ARG A 394 -14.32 -21.83 13.31
N LEU A 395 -15.09 -20.94 12.67
CA LEU A 395 -15.40 -20.99 11.23
C LEU A 395 -14.71 -19.83 10.49
N ARG A 396 -14.16 -20.13 9.31
CA ARG A 396 -13.49 -19.15 8.44
C ARG A 396 -13.89 -19.40 6.99
N PHE A 397 -14.39 -18.37 6.29
CA PHE A 397 -14.65 -18.47 4.84
C PHE A 397 -13.41 -18.84 4.04
N SER A 398 -12.21 -18.49 4.51
CA SER A 398 -10.97 -18.93 3.87
C SER A 398 -10.81 -20.45 3.87
N TYR A 399 -11.31 -21.16 4.90
CA TYR A 399 -11.27 -22.63 4.93
C TYR A 399 -12.31 -23.22 4.00
N TYR A 400 -13.48 -22.61 3.92
CA TYR A 400 -14.50 -23.02 2.95
C TYR A 400 -14.03 -22.82 1.51
N ALA A 401 -13.45 -21.65 1.19
CA ALA A 401 -12.86 -21.36 -0.12
C ALA A 401 -11.77 -22.37 -0.50
N GLN A 402 -10.94 -22.75 0.46
CA GLN A 402 -9.88 -23.77 0.33
C GLN A 402 -10.41 -25.21 0.46
N ARG A 403 -11.74 -25.40 0.56
CA ARG A 403 -12.40 -26.71 0.77
C ARG A 403 -11.88 -27.53 1.96
N LYS A 404 -11.26 -26.88 2.95
CA LYS A 404 -10.74 -27.52 4.17
C LYS A 404 -11.83 -27.83 5.19
N ARG A 405 -12.91 -27.07 5.17
CA ARG A 405 -14.04 -27.22 6.10
C ARG A 405 -15.31 -26.64 5.49
N ASP A 406 -16.37 -27.44 5.44
CA ASP A 406 -17.68 -26.99 4.96
C ASP A 406 -18.30 -25.97 5.94
N LEU A 407 -19.21 -25.15 5.42
CA LEU A 407 -20.02 -24.25 6.21
C LEU A 407 -21.21 -25.01 6.82
N PRO A 408 -21.64 -24.64 8.04
CA PRO A 408 -22.93 -25.05 8.55
C PRO A 408 -24.06 -24.73 7.55
N GLU A 409 -25.03 -25.63 7.44
CA GLU A 409 -26.10 -25.56 6.44
C GLU A 409 -26.88 -24.22 6.47
N ASP A 410 -27.15 -23.69 7.66
CA ASP A 410 -27.82 -22.40 7.85
C ASP A 410 -27.03 -21.23 7.24
N ILE A 411 -25.70 -21.25 7.41
CA ILE A 411 -24.78 -20.27 6.85
C ILE A 411 -24.64 -20.48 5.34
N ARG A 412 -24.53 -21.73 4.87
CA ARG A 412 -24.39 -22.08 3.45
C ARG A 412 -25.63 -21.65 2.64
N ARG A 413 -26.83 -21.92 3.14
CA ARG A 413 -28.10 -21.45 2.55
C ARG A 413 -28.21 -19.92 2.54
N SER A 414 -27.74 -19.25 3.59
CA SER A 414 -27.70 -17.78 3.64
C SER A 414 -26.71 -17.22 2.62
N LEU A 415 -25.56 -17.87 2.45
CA LEU A 415 -24.56 -17.55 1.44
C LEU A 415 -25.10 -17.72 0.02
N THR A 416 -25.74 -18.84 -0.29
CA THR A 416 -26.26 -19.12 -1.65
C THR A 416 -27.38 -18.15 -2.01
N LYS A 417 -28.26 -17.81 -1.06
CA LYS A 417 -29.27 -16.76 -1.23
C LYS A 417 -28.64 -15.41 -1.56
N PHE A 418 -27.64 -15.02 -0.77
CA PHE A 418 -26.91 -13.77 -0.98
C PHE A 418 -26.21 -13.72 -2.35
N LEU A 419 -25.44 -14.76 -2.70
CA LEU A 419 -24.71 -14.81 -3.96
C LEU A 419 -25.64 -14.83 -5.18
N ALA A 420 -26.70 -15.63 -5.16
CA ALA A 420 -27.69 -15.68 -6.24
C ALA A 420 -28.36 -14.31 -6.45
N GLN A 421 -28.71 -13.60 -5.37
CA GLN A 421 -29.27 -12.25 -5.45
C GLN A 421 -28.27 -11.25 -6.02
N GLU A 422 -27.03 -11.25 -5.53
CA GLU A 422 -25.96 -10.37 -6.00
C GLU A 422 -25.63 -10.61 -7.48
N LEU A 423 -25.66 -11.88 -7.93
CA LEU A 423 -25.46 -12.25 -9.33
C LEU A 423 -26.57 -11.70 -10.23
N LYS A 424 -27.85 -11.94 -9.88
CA LYS A 424 -29.00 -11.39 -10.62
C LYS A 424 -28.98 -9.86 -10.70
N GLN A 425 -28.57 -9.21 -9.62
CA GLN A 425 -28.57 -7.75 -9.54
C GLN A 425 -27.48 -7.11 -10.39
N HIS A 426 -26.35 -7.79 -10.57
CA HIS A 426 -25.15 -7.17 -11.13
C HIS A 426 -24.70 -7.76 -12.46
N CYS A 427 -25.17 -8.95 -12.85
CA CYS A 427 -24.69 -9.62 -14.05
C CYS A 427 -25.80 -10.41 -14.78
N THR A 428 -25.55 -10.77 -16.03
CA THR A 428 -26.37 -11.70 -16.83
C THR A 428 -25.51 -12.80 -17.43
N SER A 429 -26.11 -13.91 -17.87
CA SER A 429 -25.41 -14.99 -18.57
C SER A 429 -24.64 -14.49 -19.79
N GLN A 430 -25.26 -13.65 -20.61
CA GLN A 430 -24.64 -13.03 -21.79
C GLN A 430 -23.43 -12.18 -21.40
N GLN A 431 -23.55 -11.34 -20.36
CA GLN A 431 -22.43 -10.53 -19.88
C GLN A 431 -21.25 -11.38 -19.41
N ILE A 432 -21.49 -12.54 -18.78
CA ILE A 432 -20.40 -13.45 -18.38
C ILE A 432 -19.69 -13.98 -19.63
N ARG A 433 -20.43 -14.43 -20.65
CA ARG A 433 -19.85 -14.94 -21.91
C ARG A 433 -19.02 -13.89 -22.63
N GLU A 434 -19.53 -12.66 -22.71
CA GLU A 434 -18.84 -11.55 -23.37
C GLU A 434 -17.63 -11.03 -22.57
N GLN A 435 -17.58 -11.28 -21.26
CA GLN A 435 -16.54 -10.74 -20.37
C GLN A 435 -15.59 -11.80 -19.81
N VAL A 436 -15.54 -13.01 -20.38
CA VAL A 436 -14.63 -14.09 -19.93
C VAL A 436 -13.19 -13.56 -19.79
N ASP A 437 -12.63 -12.96 -20.84
CA ASP A 437 -11.27 -12.41 -20.82
C ASP A 437 -11.05 -11.35 -19.75
N LYS A 438 -12.05 -10.50 -19.51
CA LYS A 438 -12.00 -9.47 -18.47
C LYS A 438 -12.00 -10.09 -17.07
N ILE A 439 -12.82 -11.12 -16.84
CA ILE A 439 -12.91 -11.83 -15.56
C ILE A 439 -11.61 -12.61 -15.30
N VAL A 440 -11.07 -13.28 -16.32
CA VAL A 440 -9.77 -13.96 -16.27
C VAL A 440 -8.66 -12.97 -15.97
N SER A 441 -8.60 -11.84 -16.68
CA SER A 441 -7.61 -10.77 -16.46
C SER A 441 -7.70 -10.20 -15.03
N PHE A 442 -8.91 -10.07 -14.49
CA PHE A 442 -9.12 -9.66 -13.10
C PHE A 442 -8.51 -10.66 -12.10
N ARG A 443 -8.67 -11.96 -12.37
CA ARG A 443 -8.08 -13.04 -11.57
C ARG A 443 -6.55 -13.08 -11.68
N VAL A 444 -6.02 -12.98 -12.90
CA VAL A 444 -4.57 -12.85 -13.18
C VAL A 444 -3.95 -11.71 -12.38
N SER A 445 -4.59 -10.56 -12.39
CA SER A 445 -4.12 -9.40 -11.63
C SER A 445 -4.05 -9.66 -10.12
N GLY A 446 -4.92 -10.54 -9.59
CA GLY A 446 -4.87 -11.01 -8.21
C GLY A 446 -3.70 -11.95 -7.92
N TYR A 447 -3.30 -12.81 -8.87
CA TYR A 447 -2.08 -13.63 -8.74
C TYR A 447 -0.84 -12.74 -8.69
N ILE A 448 -0.72 -11.80 -9.63
CA ILE A 448 0.40 -10.86 -9.69
C ILE A 448 0.47 -10.03 -8.40
N GLU A 449 -0.65 -9.52 -7.89
CA GLU A 449 -0.68 -8.79 -6.62
C GLU A 449 -0.21 -9.63 -5.43
N ARG A 450 -0.68 -10.88 -5.30
CA ARG A 450 -0.24 -11.78 -4.23
C ARG A 450 1.26 -12.04 -4.29
N MET A 451 1.80 -12.25 -5.49
CA MET A 451 3.23 -12.40 -5.72
C MET A 451 4.00 -11.13 -5.35
N MET A 452 3.56 -9.97 -5.83
CA MET A 452 4.21 -8.68 -5.55
C MET A 452 4.18 -8.31 -4.07
N ASN A 453 3.17 -8.75 -3.31
CA ASN A 453 3.02 -8.47 -1.88
C ASN A 453 3.71 -9.50 -0.98
N ALA A 454 4.29 -10.58 -1.53
CA ALA A 454 5.10 -11.51 -0.76
C ALA A 454 6.31 -10.77 -0.18
N GLN A 455 6.50 -10.84 1.15
CA GLN A 455 7.55 -10.09 1.85
C GLN A 455 8.96 -10.51 1.42
N THR A 456 9.14 -11.80 1.09
CA THR A 456 10.41 -12.35 0.61
C THR A 456 10.65 -12.08 -0.88
N PHE A 457 9.63 -11.66 -1.65
CA PHE A 457 9.85 -11.31 -3.05
C PHE A 457 10.59 -9.97 -3.19
N ALA A 458 11.90 -10.06 -3.42
CA ALA A 458 12.82 -8.95 -3.34
C ALA A 458 13.78 -8.87 -4.56
N PRO A 459 13.26 -8.91 -5.81
CA PRO A 459 14.11 -9.08 -7.00
C PRO A 459 15.14 -7.97 -7.21
N LEU A 460 14.89 -6.74 -6.73
CA LEU A 460 15.90 -5.68 -6.78
C LEU A 460 17.10 -5.95 -5.88
N TYR A 461 16.89 -6.57 -4.72
CA TYR A 461 17.97 -6.94 -3.82
C TYR A 461 18.72 -8.16 -4.34
N TRP A 462 18.01 -9.13 -4.92
CA TRP A 462 18.65 -10.28 -5.57
C TRP A 462 19.53 -9.84 -6.74
N LEU A 463 19.04 -8.91 -7.56
CA LEU A 463 19.83 -8.30 -8.63
C LEU A 463 21.06 -7.56 -8.08
N LEU A 464 20.90 -6.80 -7.00
CA LEU A 464 22.00 -6.09 -6.35
C LEU A 464 23.07 -7.04 -5.80
N GLU A 465 22.65 -8.13 -5.16
CA GLU A 465 23.53 -9.16 -4.61
C GLU A 465 24.31 -9.88 -5.71
N ASP A 466 23.64 -10.34 -6.76
CA ASP A 466 24.29 -10.94 -7.95
C ASP A 466 25.32 -9.98 -8.58
N THR A 467 24.94 -8.70 -8.71
CA THR A 467 25.86 -7.69 -9.24
C THR A 467 27.06 -7.49 -8.31
N CYS A 468 26.86 -7.47 -6.98
CA CYS A 468 27.97 -7.35 -6.03
C CYS A 468 28.92 -8.55 -6.13
N GLU A 469 28.39 -9.77 -6.22
CA GLU A 469 29.18 -11.00 -6.35
C GLU A 469 30.04 -10.99 -7.63
N ARG A 470 29.45 -10.61 -8.77
CA ARG A 470 30.18 -10.50 -10.06
C ARG A 470 31.32 -9.47 -10.03
N HIS A 471 31.25 -8.48 -9.15
CA HIS A 471 32.28 -7.44 -8.98
C HIS A 471 33.18 -7.63 -7.75
N GLY A 472 33.04 -8.75 -7.03
CA GLY A 472 33.83 -9.01 -5.82
C GLY A 472 33.55 -8.04 -4.66
N VAL A 473 32.39 -7.38 -4.64
CA VAL A 473 31.98 -6.49 -3.56
C VAL A 473 31.28 -7.30 -2.47
N CYS A 474 31.70 -7.14 -1.22
CA CYS A 474 31.04 -7.83 -0.11
C CYS A 474 29.65 -7.22 0.14
N TYR A 475 28.63 -7.97 -0.28
CA TYR A 475 27.24 -7.72 0.06
C TYR A 475 26.97 -8.22 1.49
N VAL A 476 26.62 -7.32 2.40
CA VAL A 476 26.12 -7.71 3.73
C VAL A 476 24.60 -7.76 3.65
N GLU A 477 24.05 -8.90 4.07
CA GLU A 477 22.61 -9.18 4.18
C GLU A 477 21.84 -7.96 4.72
N GLN A 478 20.61 -7.77 4.22
CA GLN A 478 19.74 -6.66 4.59
C GLN A 478 19.62 -6.50 6.11
N LYS A 479 20.01 -5.34 6.63
CA LYS A 479 19.86 -5.01 8.06
C LYS A 479 18.82 -3.92 8.25
N ASP A 480 18.05 -4.07 9.33
CA ASP A 480 17.22 -3.00 9.85
C ASP A 480 18.11 -1.92 10.47
N VAL A 481 18.26 -0.81 9.75
CA VAL A 481 19.05 0.35 10.19
C VAL A 481 18.12 1.36 10.85
N ALA A 482 18.43 1.68 12.10
CA ALA A 482 17.81 2.79 12.82
C ALA A 482 18.37 4.11 12.27
N GLY A 483 17.48 5.07 12.01
CA GLY A 483 17.85 6.49 11.94
C GLY A 483 17.54 7.17 13.27
N PHE A 484 17.80 8.48 13.39
CA PHE A 484 17.71 9.20 14.67
C PHE A 484 16.37 9.06 15.42
N LEU A 485 15.24 8.95 14.68
CA LEU A 485 13.92 8.73 15.30
C LEU A 485 13.81 7.40 16.06
N SER A 486 14.63 6.42 15.69
CA SER A 486 14.68 5.11 16.34
C SER A 486 15.76 5.02 17.42
N ASP A 487 16.81 5.84 17.34
CA ASP A 487 17.93 5.81 18.29
C ASP A 487 17.49 6.20 19.70
N THR A 488 16.51 7.11 19.82
CA THR A 488 15.95 7.53 21.11
C THR A 488 15.05 6.49 21.77
N HIS A 489 14.78 5.35 21.11
CA HIS A 489 13.81 4.37 21.58
C HIS A 489 14.37 2.94 21.59
N PRO A 490 14.32 2.21 22.73
CA PRO A 490 14.93 0.88 22.85
C PRO A 490 14.36 -0.15 21.86
N LYS A 491 13.08 -0.02 21.48
CA LYS A 491 12.41 -0.89 20.50
C LYS A 491 12.67 -0.55 19.02
N ARG A 492 13.39 0.53 18.70
CA ARG A 492 13.72 0.97 17.31
C ARG A 492 12.53 0.90 16.32
N PRO A 493 11.47 1.69 16.53
CA PRO A 493 10.20 1.53 15.81
C PRO A 493 10.16 2.04 14.36
N CYS A 494 11.19 2.75 13.91
CA CYS A 494 11.26 3.45 12.63
C CYS A 494 12.53 3.06 11.85
N THR A 495 12.82 1.75 11.76
CA THR A 495 13.96 1.27 10.98
C THR A 495 13.69 1.26 9.47
N THR A 496 14.78 1.26 8.71
CA THR A 496 14.77 1.01 7.27
C THR A 496 15.69 -0.16 6.96
N LYS A 497 15.15 -1.16 6.24
CA LYS A 497 15.97 -2.23 5.68
C LYS A 497 16.90 -1.67 4.60
N LEU A 498 18.19 -1.78 4.82
CA LEU A 498 19.25 -1.41 3.87
C LEU A 498 20.10 -2.63 3.57
N ALA A 499 20.46 -2.82 2.31
CA ALA A 499 21.63 -3.62 1.96
C ALA A 499 22.87 -2.81 2.33
N LEU A 500 23.78 -3.40 3.11
CA LEU A 500 24.99 -2.73 3.52
C LEU A 500 26.13 -3.29 2.69
N LEU A 501 26.73 -2.45 1.87
CA LEU A 501 27.81 -2.87 0.99
C LEU A 501 29.13 -2.39 1.59
N LYS A 502 30.12 -3.29 1.62
CA LYS A 502 31.43 -3.05 2.22
C LYS A 502 32.54 -3.50 1.27
N LYS A 503 33.58 -2.67 1.14
CA LYS A 503 34.88 -3.04 0.59
C LYS A 503 35.92 -2.88 1.70
N GLU A 504 36.92 -3.75 1.74
CA GLU A 504 37.94 -3.70 2.80
C GLU A 504 38.70 -2.37 2.75
N GLY A 505 39.01 -1.79 3.92
CA GLY A 505 39.64 -0.47 4.01
C GLY A 505 38.74 0.73 3.69
N GLU A 506 37.50 0.52 3.21
CA GLU A 506 36.57 1.59 2.85
C GLU A 506 35.35 1.70 3.79
N GLY A 507 34.74 2.88 3.83
CA GLY A 507 33.48 3.12 4.56
C GLY A 507 32.29 2.32 4.01
N ARG A 508 31.19 2.25 4.78
CA ARG A 508 29.99 1.49 4.41
C ARG A 508 29.05 2.27 3.50
N VAL A 509 28.38 1.59 2.57
CA VAL A 509 27.35 2.16 1.71
C VAL A 509 26.01 1.51 2.05
N GLY A 510 25.00 2.34 2.33
CA GLY A 510 23.64 1.88 2.59
C GLY A 510 22.81 1.99 1.32
N VAL A 511 22.39 0.85 0.75
CA VAL A 511 21.50 0.83 -0.41
C VAL A 511 20.09 0.46 0.03
N HIS A 512 19.15 1.35 -0.25
CA HIS A 512 17.73 1.08 -0.11
C HIS A 512 17.12 0.76 -1.47
N SER A 513 16.43 -0.36 -1.62
CA SER A 513 15.71 -0.66 -2.87
C SER A 513 14.20 -0.53 -2.71
N ARG A 514 13.54 0.08 -3.70
CA ARG A 514 12.08 0.25 -3.72
C ARG A 514 11.46 0.19 -5.10
N THR A 515 10.27 -0.40 -5.14
CA THR A 515 9.41 -0.46 -6.31
C THR A 515 8.16 0.41 -6.10
N ALA A 516 7.74 1.17 -7.12
CA ALA A 516 6.49 1.92 -7.13
C ALA A 516 5.79 1.89 -8.51
N HIS A 517 5.02 0.81 -8.76
CA HIS A 517 4.16 0.68 -9.97
C HIS A 517 2.79 1.34 -9.82
N MET A 518 2.34 1.54 -8.57
CA MET A 518 1.11 2.27 -8.21
C MET A 518 1.38 3.05 -6.92
N GLY A 519 0.90 4.28 -6.84
CA GLY A 519 1.07 5.10 -5.63
C GLY A 519 2.45 5.73 -5.45
N VAL A 520 3.11 6.12 -6.56
CA VAL A 520 4.42 6.82 -6.56
C VAL A 520 4.42 8.00 -5.58
N VAL A 521 3.33 8.76 -5.48
CA VAL A 521 3.23 9.90 -4.56
C VAL A 521 3.39 9.48 -3.10
N ASP A 522 2.69 8.43 -2.66
CA ASP A 522 2.76 7.95 -1.28
C ASP A 522 4.13 7.36 -0.98
N LYS A 523 4.69 6.59 -1.92
CA LYS A 523 6.02 6.01 -1.80
C LYS A 523 7.11 7.07 -1.77
N ARG A 524 7.00 8.11 -2.60
CA ARG A 524 7.90 9.27 -2.58
C ARG A 524 7.92 9.93 -1.21
N LYS A 525 6.76 10.19 -0.61
CA LYS A 525 6.68 10.80 0.74
C LYS A 525 7.34 9.90 1.79
N GLU A 526 7.07 8.60 1.75
CA GLU A 526 7.71 7.61 2.65
C GLU A 526 9.24 7.64 2.52
N LEU A 527 9.75 7.59 1.29
CA LEU A 527 11.19 7.58 1.02
C LEU A 527 11.86 8.89 1.39
N CYS A 528 11.18 10.03 1.21
CA CYS A 528 11.70 11.33 1.63
C CYS A 528 11.83 11.44 3.15
N ALA A 529 10.90 10.85 3.91
CA ALA A 529 11.06 10.77 5.36
C ALA A 529 12.23 9.86 5.73
N ARG A 530 12.31 8.66 5.14
CA ARG A 530 13.39 7.69 5.41
C ARG A 530 14.77 8.28 5.15
N GLY A 531 14.97 8.92 3.99
CA GLY A 531 16.24 9.56 3.63
C GLY A 531 16.70 10.56 4.71
N ARG A 532 15.81 11.45 5.16
CA ARG A 532 16.14 12.43 6.21
C ARG A 532 16.43 11.78 7.54
N THR A 533 15.64 10.76 7.93
CA THR A 533 15.86 10.07 9.20
C THR A 533 17.16 9.27 9.25
N LEU A 534 17.57 8.67 8.14
CA LEU A 534 18.75 7.81 8.08
C LEU A 534 20.06 8.61 8.02
N ARG A 535 20.02 9.90 7.70
CA ARG A 535 21.25 10.70 7.61
C ARG A 535 21.85 11.02 8.96
N LEU A 536 21.03 11.04 10.00
CA LEU A 536 21.46 11.41 11.34
C LEU A 536 21.27 10.23 12.26
N ARG A 537 22.19 10.10 13.20
CA ARG A 537 22.04 9.29 14.40
C ARG A 537 22.24 10.17 15.62
N GLU A 538 21.58 9.81 16.71
CA GLU A 538 21.85 10.46 17.99
C GLU A 538 23.04 9.76 18.66
N GLN A 539 24.01 10.55 19.09
CA GLN A 539 25.19 10.10 19.81
C GLN A 539 25.51 11.12 20.90
N ASP A 540 25.50 10.68 22.16
CA ASP A 540 25.83 11.50 23.34
C ASP A 540 25.03 12.82 23.42
N GLY A 541 23.75 12.79 23.04
CA GLY A 541 22.86 13.96 23.02
C GLY A 541 23.04 14.90 21.82
N HIS A 542 23.93 14.55 20.88
CA HIS A 542 24.19 15.28 19.65
C HIS A 542 23.73 14.49 18.42
N PHE A 543 23.33 15.18 17.36
CA PHE A 543 23.03 14.55 16.08
C PHE A 543 24.27 14.57 15.20
N VAL A 544 24.78 13.38 14.86
CA VAL A 544 25.94 13.22 13.97
C VAL A 544 25.53 12.52 12.68
N PRO A 545 26.21 12.80 11.55
CA PRO A 545 25.98 12.07 10.31
C PRO A 545 26.17 10.56 10.47
N GLN A 546 25.26 9.76 9.95
CA GLN A 546 25.34 8.29 9.94
C GLN A 546 25.89 7.74 8.60
N PHE A 547 25.57 8.41 7.50
CA PHE A 547 26.03 8.09 6.15
C PHE A 547 26.47 9.38 5.45
N GLU A 548 27.73 9.76 5.65
CA GLU A 548 28.38 10.96 5.07
C GLU A 548 28.53 10.84 3.54
N GLU A 549 27.41 10.86 2.80
CA GLU A 549 27.30 10.75 1.31
C GLU A 549 27.14 9.34 0.72
N ARG A 550 27.04 8.31 1.54
CA ARG A 550 26.96 6.90 1.10
C ARG A 550 25.56 6.27 1.21
N LEU A 551 24.51 7.09 1.17
CA LEU A 551 23.12 6.62 1.19
C LEU A 551 22.54 6.61 -0.23
N VAL A 552 22.27 5.41 -0.74
CA VAL A 552 21.89 5.16 -2.13
C VAL A 552 20.46 4.63 -2.21
N LEU A 553 19.74 5.05 -3.24
CA LEU A 553 18.39 4.56 -3.55
C LEU A 553 18.37 3.84 -4.90
N LEU A 554 17.96 2.58 -4.91
CA LEU A 554 17.75 1.77 -6.12
C LEU A 554 16.25 1.65 -6.42
N LEU A 555 15.81 2.12 -7.57
CA LEU A 555 14.39 2.31 -7.90
C LEU A 555 13.90 1.43 -9.05
N ASP A 556 12.65 0.98 -8.91
CA ASP A 556 11.80 0.40 -9.94
C ASP A 556 10.43 1.11 -9.94
N GLY A 557 9.77 1.19 -11.09
CA GLY A 557 8.50 1.90 -11.28
C GLY A 557 8.58 3.24 -12.00
N ASP A 558 7.47 3.97 -11.99
CA ASP A 558 7.24 5.17 -12.83
C ASP A 558 7.59 6.49 -12.09
N TRP A 559 8.86 6.71 -11.80
CA TRP A 559 9.37 7.91 -11.12
C TRP A 559 9.66 9.04 -12.10
N LYS A 560 9.04 10.21 -11.88
CA LYS A 560 9.28 11.40 -12.70
C LYS A 560 10.50 12.17 -12.18
N ARG A 561 11.09 13.01 -13.04
CA ARG A 561 12.25 13.85 -12.67
C ARG A 561 12.04 14.64 -11.37
N LYS A 562 10.89 15.30 -11.22
CA LYS A 562 10.51 16.02 -10.00
C LYS A 562 10.47 15.15 -8.74
N ASP A 563 10.18 13.85 -8.87
CA ASP A 563 10.15 12.93 -7.74
C ASP A 563 11.58 12.58 -7.32
N LEU A 564 12.47 12.35 -8.30
CA LEU A 564 13.89 12.10 -8.08
C LEU A 564 14.59 13.30 -7.44
N GLU A 565 14.27 14.51 -7.88
CA GLU A 565 14.80 15.76 -7.31
C GLU A 565 14.38 15.92 -5.85
N LEU A 566 13.12 15.62 -5.52
CA LEU A 566 12.65 15.68 -4.14
C LEU A 566 13.32 14.60 -3.26
N LEU A 567 13.51 13.40 -3.78
CA LEU A 567 14.22 12.32 -3.08
C LEU A 567 15.67 12.72 -2.80
N HIS A 568 16.36 13.29 -3.78
CA HIS A 568 17.72 13.78 -3.58
C HIS A 568 17.78 14.88 -2.50
N ALA A 569 16.91 15.89 -2.60
CA ALA A 569 16.80 16.95 -1.59
C ALA A 569 16.43 16.43 -0.19
N SER A 570 15.82 15.24 -0.11
CA SER A 570 15.49 14.57 1.16
C SER A 570 16.63 13.75 1.75
N GLY A 571 17.82 13.75 1.15
CA GLY A 571 19.01 13.12 1.72
C GLY A 571 19.46 11.81 1.06
N TRP A 572 18.86 11.39 -0.05
CA TRP A 572 19.39 10.29 -0.86
C TRP A 572 20.54 10.84 -1.74
N SER A 573 21.78 10.47 -1.43
CA SER A 573 22.98 11.01 -2.08
C SER A 573 23.06 10.63 -3.56
N ARG A 574 22.74 9.37 -3.88
CA ARG A 574 22.71 8.86 -5.25
C ARG A 574 21.45 8.04 -5.46
N ILE A 575 20.85 8.17 -6.64
CA ILE A 575 19.64 7.44 -7.02
C ILE A 575 19.93 6.73 -8.35
N TYR A 576 19.62 5.43 -8.41
CA TYR A 576 19.84 4.56 -9.56
C TYR A 576 18.55 3.85 -9.94
N ARG A 577 18.44 3.49 -11.21
CA ARG A 577 17.44 2.57 -11.73
C ARG A 577 17.90 1.13 -11.59
N TRP A 578 16.96 0.19 -11.65
CA TRP A 578 17.27 -1.23 -11.59
C TRP A 578 18.24 -1.69 -12.68
N ASP A 579 18.16 -1.12 -13.89
CA ASP A 579 19.05 -1.38 -15.03
C ASP A 579 20.40 -0.66 -14.92
N GLU A 580 20.61 0.13 -13.87
CA GLU A 580 21.87 0.83 -13.58
C GLU A 580 22.62 0.18 -12.40
N CYS A 581 22.26 -1.05 -12.03
CA CYS A 581 22.87 -1.76 -10.89
C CYS A 581 24.39 -1.94 -11.08
N GLU A 582 24.82 -2.29 -12.29
CA GLU A 582 26.25 -2.35 -12.66
C GLU A 582 26.96 -1.02 -12.39
N ARG A 583 26.39 0.08 -12.90
CA ARG A 583 26.91 1.43 -12.73
C ARG A 583 26.92 1.86 -11.27
N LEU A 584 25.94 1.43 -10.47
CA LEU A 584 25.91 1.65 -9.02
C LEU A 584 27.17 1.07 -8.38
N ILE A 585 27.48 -0.21 -8.66
CA ILE A 585 28.67 -0.86 -8.10
C ILE A 585 29.95 -0.16 -8.58
N GLN A 586 30.06 0.09 -9.88
CA GLN A 586 31.22 0.75 -10.48
C GLN A 586 31.46 2.17 -9.97
N GLU A 587 30.46 2.96 -9.63
CA GLU A 587 30.73 4.33 -9.16
C GLU A 587 30.85 4.47 -7.66
N VAL A 588 30.33 3.49 -6.93
CA VAL A 588 30.48 3.45 -5.49
C VAL A 588 31.85 2.88 -5.13
N TRP A 589 32.41 1.96 -5.94
CA TRP A 589 33.70 1.29 -5.66
C TRP A 589 34.68 1.21 -6.81
N GLY A 590 34.30 1.61 -8.02
CA GLY A 590 35.20 1.55 -9.16
C GLY A 590 36.37 2.49 -8.91
N ASP A 591 37.55 1.90 -9.10
CA ASP A 591 38.81 2.59 -9.12
C ASP A 591 38.72 3.77 -10.09
N GLY A 592 39.43 4.86 -9.79
CA GLY A 592 39.62 6.00 -10.70
C GLY A 592 40.45 5.63 -11.94
N SER A 593 40.20 4.47 -12.53
CA SER A 593 40.82 3.94 -13.74
C SER A 593 39.71 3.41 -14.65
N VAL A 594 39.08 4.34 -15.38
CA VAL A 594 38.58 4.05 -16.73
C VAL A 594 39.61 4.60 -17.70
#